data_AF-A0A377Z8H8-F1
#
_entry.id   AF-A0A377Z8H8-F1
#
_cell.length_a   1.000
_cell.length_b   1.000
_cell.length_c   1.000
_cell.angle_alpha   90.00
_cell.angle_beta   90.00
_cell.angle_gamma   90.00
#
_symmetry.space_group_name_H-M   'P 1'
#
loop_
_entity.id
_entity.type
_entity.pdbx_description
1 polymer ?
#
loop_
_entity_poly.entity_id
_entity_poly.type
_entity_poly.pdbx_seq_one_letter_code
_entity_poly.pdbx_strand_id
1 'polypeptide(L)'
;MNRVKQCASAAFFMVLSWSAAAHPHSFISLQSEPVVKDGLLSAFKMRWTMDEITSSDLLYDAGNAKPGSEVWKKLAAEVMANVLGQHYFSELWHNGQRVKFDNRPDGYGLERDGLQAVLTFTLPLATPQPIAGQTFTFSTFDPAYYVDMFYDKDSDFSLPAGLRAACKATVMTPKPNDKMLSYAQSLDKADAPPEDMALGSYFAQKVTLTCQ
;
A
#
# COMPACT_ATOMS: atom_id res chain seq x y z
N MET A 1 52.08 25.62 42.05
CA MET A 1 51.24 26.40 41.12
C MET A 1 51.18 25.59 39.82
N ASN A 2 50.07 25.09 39.25
CA ASN A 2 48.65 25.43 39.31
C ASN A 2 47.77 24.16 39.30
N ARG A 3 46.62 24.24 40.00
CA ARG A 3 45.44 23.37 39.84
C ARG A 3 44.75 23.69 38.51
N VAL A 4 44.11 22.70 37.85
CA VAL A 4 42.70 22.67 37.36
C VAL A 4 42.43 21.20 36.94
N LYS A 5 41.84 20.33 37.79
CA LYS A 5 40.39 20.01 37.92
C LYS A 5 39.65 19.72 36.61
N GLN A 6 39.32 18.44 36.39
CA GLN A 6 38.07 17.87 35.83
C GLN A 6 38.32 16.74 34.82
N CYS A 7 38.50 15.50 35.34
CA CYS A 7 38.31 14.27 34.55
C CYS A 7 36.93 13.64 34.80
N ALA A 8 35.96 14.38 35.35
CA ALA A 8 34.67 13.84 35.77
C ALA A 8 33.50 14.33 34.89
N SER A 9 33.70 14.45 33.57
CA SER A 9 32.63 14.88 32.66
C SER A 9 32.64 14.16 31.30
N ALA A 10 33.10 12.91 31.25
CA ALA A 10 32.99 12.05 30.08
C ALA A 10 32.04 10.86 30.30
N ALA A 11 31.07 11.01 31.22
CA ALA A 11 30.15 9.94 31.59
C ALA A 11 28.71 10.47 31.66
N PHE A 12 28.14 10.91 30.53
CA PHE A 12 26.67 11.01 30.43
C PHE A 12 26.09 11.09 28.99
N PHE A 13 26.73 10.52 27.96
CA PHE A 13 26.15 10.53 26.60
C PHE A 13 26.23 9.18 25.89
N MET A 14 26.10 8.07 26.63
CA MET A 14 26.22 6.74 26.02
C MET A 14 25.10 5.77 26.41
N VAL A 15 23.87 6.27 26.62
CA VAL A 15 22.69 5.39 26.73
C VAL A 15 21.42 6.10 26.25
N LEU A 16 21.35 6.42 24.96
CA LEU A 16 20.07 6.66 24.27
C LEU A 16 20.06 5.80 23.01
N SER A 17 20.18 4.48 23.19
CA SER A 17 19.76 3.53 22.17
C SER A 17 18.23 3.55 22.14
N TRP A 18 17.66 4.56 21.49
CA TRP A 18 16.24 4.50 21.16
C TRP A 18 16.04 3.22 20.35
N SER A 19 15.15 2.36 20.82
CA SER A 19 14.68 1.27 19.98
C SER A 19 14.03 1.93 18.77
N ALA A 20 14.66 1.82 17.60
CA ALA A 20 14.04 2.22 16.36
C ALA A 20 12.78 1.34 16.22
N ALA A 21 11.61 1.97 16.25
CA ALA A 21 10.37 1.30 15.88
C ALA A 21 10.44 1.10 14.38
N ALA A 22 10.39 -0.14 13.94
CA ALA A 22 10.88 -0.44 12.61
C ALA A 22 9.97 -1.34 11.80
N HIS A 23 8.68 -1.36 12.07
CA HIS A 23 7.71 -1.67 11.02
C HIS A 23 6.58 -0.64 11.11
N PRO A 24 6.13 -0.07 9.97
CA PRO A 24 6.57 -0.36 8.59
C PRO A 24 7.92 0.29 8.19
N HIS A 25 8.59 -0.25 7.17
CA HIS A 25 9.84 0.28 6.58
C HIS A 25 9.62 1.13 5.33
N SER A 26 8.45 1.00 4.71
CA SER A 26 8.07 1.65 3.46
C SER A 26 6.60 2.06 3.51
N PHE A 27 6.26 3.16 2.85
CA PHE A 27 4.91 3.70 2.80
C PHE A 27 4.45 3.86 1.35
N ILE A 28 3.21 3.43 1.08
CA ILE A 28 2.53 3.60 -0.20
C ILE A 28 1.17 4.26 0.03
N SER A 29 1.02 5.48 -0.48
CA SER A 29 -0.27 6.16 -0.55
C SER A 29 -1.10 5.62 -1.73
N LEU A 30 -2.34 5.26 -1.45
CA LEU A 30 -3.26 4.60 -2.35
C LEU A 30 -4.29 5.57 -2.89
N GLN A 31 -4.58 5.44 -4.18
CA GLN A 31 -5.77 5.96 -4.83
C GLN A 31 -6.41 4.85 -5.65
N SER A 32 -7.72 4.71 -5.54
CA SER A 32 -8.47 3.63 -6.18
C SER A 32 -9.81 4.12 -6.72
N GLU A 33 -10.22 3.60 -7.87
CA GLU A 33 -11.53 3.87 -8.46
C GLU A 33 -12.12 2.58 -9.06
N PRO A 34 -13.34 2.14 -8.69
CA PRO A 34 -13.96 0.99 -9.30
C PRO A 34 -14.33 1.28 -10.76
N VAL A 35 -14.07 0.31 -11.64
CA VAL A 35 -14.46 0.33 -13.04
C VAL A 35 -15.72 -0.51 -13.21
N VAL A 36 -16.79 0.11 -13.68
CA VAL A 36 -18.06 -0.56 -13.95
C VAL A 36 -18.40 -0.46 -15.42
N LYS A 37 -18.71 -1.60 -16.02
CA LYS A 37 -19.15 -1.71 -17.41
C LYS A 37 -20.45 -2.52 -17.45
N ASP A 38 -21.49 -1.96 -18.08
CA ASP A 38 -22.78 -2.63 -18.25
C ASP A 38 -23.40 -3.16 -16.93
N GLY A 39 -23.26 -2.39 -15.84
CA GLY A 39 -23.75 -2.77 -14.51
C GLY A 39 -22.90 -3.82 -13.77
N LEU A 40 -21.74 -4.17 -14.32
CA LEU A 40 -20.79 -5.11 -13.73
C LEU A 40 -19.52 -4.38 -13.26
N LEU A 41 -19.15 -4.55 -12.00
CA LEU A 41 -17.80 -4.23 -11.51
C LEU A 41 -16.80 -5.13 -12.22
N SER A 42 -15.92 -4.54 -13.02
CA SER A 42 -14.99 -5.29 -13.88
C SER A 42 -13.53 -5.11 -13.50
N ALA A 43 -13.16 -3.99 -12.87
CA ALA A 43 -11.79 -3.72 -12.45
C ALA A 43 -11.73 -2.64 -11.34
N PHE A 44 -10.52 -2.35 -10.87
CA PHE A 44 -10.19 -1.12 -10.17
C PHE A 44 -9.04 -0.41 -10.89
N LYS A 45 -9.13 0.90 -11.09
CA LYS A 45 -7.95 1.72 -11.40
C LYS A 45 -7.22 1.96 -10.11
N MET A 46 -5.91 1.72 -10.12
CA MET A 46 -5.03 1.83 -8.97
C MET A 46 -3.95 2.85 -9.28
N ARG A 47 -3.65 3.70 -8.31
CA ARG A 47 -2.51 4.62 -8.33
C ARG A 47 -1.83 4.56 -6.96
N TRP A 48 -0.57 4.15 -6.95
CA TRP A 48 0.25 3.93 -5.77
C TRP A 48 1.41 4.90 -5.79
N THR A 49 1.49 5.78 -4.79
CA THR A 49 2.59 6.73 -4.62
C THR A 49 3.50 6.21 -3.52
N MET A 50 4.72 5.86 -3.87
CA MET A 50 5.72 5.42 -2.90
C MET A 50 6.30 6.63 -2.16
N ASP A 51 6.69 6.46 -0.90
CA ASP A 51 7.47 7.48 -0.19
C ASP A 51 8.83 7.75 -0.86
N GLU A 52 9.49 8.82 -0.44
CA GLU A 52 10.75 9.25 -1.06
C GLU A 52 11.88 8.23 -0.90
N ILE A 53 11.92 7.49 0.22
CA ILE A 53 12.96 6.51 0.51
C ILE A 53 12.81 5.30 -0.41
N THR A 54 11.62 4.71 -0.47
CA THR A 54 11.27 3.58 -1.34
C THR A 54 11.42 3.96 -2.81
N SER A 55 11.12 5.22 -3.15
CA SER A 55 11.28 5.73 -4.51
C SER A 55 12.74 5.89 -4.93
N SER A 56 13.67 6.06 -3.99
CA SER A 56 15.04 6.47 -4.28
C SER A 56 15.77 5.54 -5.24
N ASP A 57 15.66 4.22 -5.05
CA ASP A 57 16.27 3.22 -5.93
C ASP A 57 15.67 3.26 -7.35
N LEU A 58 14.34 3.29 -7.45
CA LEU A 58 13.65 3.40 -8.75
C LEU A 58 14.02 4.70 -9.48
N LEU A 59 14.13 5.80 -8.76
CA LEU A 59 14.49 7.10 -9.33
C LEU A 59 15.97 7.15 -9.71
N TYR A 60 16.85 6.47 -8.97
CA TYR A 60 18.26 6.32 -9.31
C TYR A 60 18.42 5.56 -10.62
N ASP A 61 17.75 4.42 -10.76
CA ASP A 61 17.79 3.60 -11.98
C ASP A 61 17.16 4.32 -13.18
N ALA A 62 16.10 5.10 -12.95
CA ALA A 62 15.49 5.93 -13.99
C ALA A 62 16.39 7.09 -14.45
N GLY A 63 17.24 7.62 -13.57
CA GLY A 63 18.10 8.76 -13.83
C GLY A 63 17.34 9.96 -14.42
N ASN A 64 17.76 10.40 -15.61
CA ASN A 64 17.15 11.50 -16.39
C ASN A 64 16.26 11.01 -17.55
N ALA A 65 15.84 9.73 -17.53
CA ALA A 65 15.00 9.18 -18.59
C ALA A 65 13.66 9.92 -18.69
N LYS A 66 13.25 10.24 -19.92
CA LYS A 66 11.97 10.93 -20.17
C LYS A 66 10.79 10.03 -19.79
N PRO A 67 9.67 10.58 -19.27
CA PRO A 67 8.45 9.81 -19.02
C PRO A 67 8.03 8.96 -20.22
N GLY A 68 7.58 7.73 -19.95
CA GLY A 68 7.15 6.78 -20.99
C GLY A 68 8.28 6.19 -21.85
N SER A 69 9.54 6.50 -21.58
CA SER A 69 10.68 5.86 -22.24
C SER A 69 10.81 4.38 -21.88
N GLU A 70 11.61 3.64 -22.66
CA GLU A 70 11.87 2.21 -22.40
C GLU A 70 12.46 1.93 -21.01
N VAL A 71 13.17 2.89 -20.41
CA VAL A 71 13.66 2.78 -19.03
C VAL A 71 12.49 2.69 -18.06
N TRP A 72 11.54 3.63 -18.13
CA TRP A 72 10.35 3.63 -17.28
C TRP A 72 9.46 2.42 -17.52
N LYS A 73 9.34 1.95 -18.77
CA LYS A 73 8.57 0.73 -19.07
C LYS A 73 9.19 -0.53 -18.44
N LYS A 74 10.52 -0.64 -18.43
CA LYS A 74 11.23 -1.76 -17.79
C LYS A 74 11.05 -1.74 -16.28
N LEU A 75 11.28 -0.57 -15.65
CA LEU A 75 11.06 -0.40 -14.21
C LEU A 75 9.60 -0.69 -13.82
N ALA A 76 8.64 -0.22 -14.62
CA ALA A 76 7.22 -0.53 -14.40
C ALA A 76 6.95 -2.04 -14.46
N ALA A 77 7.56 -2.76 -15.41
CA ALA A 77 7.40 -4.20 -15.54
C ALA A 77 8.03 -4.96 -14.36
N GLU A 78 9.19 -4.52 -13.86
CA GLU A 78 9.86 -5.12 -12.70
C GLU A 78 9.03 -4.94 -11.42
N VAL A 79 8.57 -3.72 -11.15
CA VAL A 79 7.69 -3.42 -10.00
C VAL A 79 6.38 -4.21 -10.11
N MET A 80 5.75 -4.22 -11.29
CA MET A 80 4.49 -4.93 -11.52
C MET A 80 4.65 -6.45 -11.39
N ALA A 81 5.80 -7.02 -11.75
CA ALA A 81 6.08 -8.44 -11.55
C ALA A 81 6.09 -8.83 -10.06
N ASN A 82 6.65 -8.00 -9.20
CA ASN A 82 6.59 -8.22 -7.75
C ASN A 82 5.15 -8.13 -7.23
N VAL A 83 4.42 -7.09 -7.63
CA VAL A 83 3.01 -6.90 -7.26
C VAL A 83 2.15 -8.09 -7.70
N LEU A 84 2.38 -8.63 -8.90
CA LEU A 84 1.74 -9.86 -9.38
C LEU A 84 2.07 -11.08 -8.51
N GLY A 85 3.34 -11.25 -8.15
CA GLY A 85 3.80 -12.33 -7.27
C GLY A 85 3.15 -12.29 -5.88
N GLN A 86 2.73 -11.10 -5.45
CA GLN A 86 2.05 -10.86 -4.17
C GLN A 86 0.53 -10.71 -4.31
N HIS A 87 -0.05 -11.25 -5.39
CA HIS A 87 -1.50 -11.20 -5.65
C HIS A 87 -2.08 -9.77 -5.61
N TYR A 88 -1.35 -8.82 -6.19
CA TYR A 88 -1.65 -7.39 -6.20
C TYR A 88 -1.74 -6.72 -4.83
N PHE A 89 -1.26 -7.39 -3.78
CA PHE A 89 -1.44 -6.97 -2.40
C PHE A 89 -2.90 -6.67 -2.06
N SER A 90 -3.87 -7.21 -2.81
CA SER A 90 -5.24 -6.73 -2.78
C SER A 90 -6.23 -7.87 -2.63
N GLU A 91 -7.30 -7.62 -1.90
CA GLU A 91 -8.41 -8.55 -1.72
C GLU A 91 -9.73 -7.87 -2.02
N LEU A 92 -10.63 -8.63 -2.64
CA LEU A 92 -12.02 -8.24 -2.86
C LEU A 92 -12.95 -9.33 -2.34
N TRP A 93 -13.95 -8.92 -1.59
CA TRP A 93 -15.01 -9.77 -1.07
C TRP A 93 -16.35 -9.24 -1.56
N HIS A 94 -17.18 -10.11 -2.12
CA HIS A 94 -18.56 -9.83 -2.54
C HIS A 94 -19.50 -10.62 -1.63
N ASN A 95 -20.28 -9.94 -0.79
CA ASN A 95 -21.20 -10.56 0.18
C ASN A 95 -20.56 -11.70 1.01
N GLY A 96 -19.29 -11.52 1.42
CA GLY A 96 -18.54 -12.49 2.22
C GLY A 96 -17.86 -13.61 1.41
N GLN A 97 -17.98 -13.61 0.08
CA GLN A 97 -17.25 -14.53 -0.80
C GLN A 97 -16.07 -13.84 -1.47
N ARG A 98 -14.90 -14.47 -1.45
CA ARG A 98 -13.69 -13.92 -2.08
C ARG A 98 -13.84 -13.90 -3.60
N VAL A 99 -13.58 -12.74 -4.20
CA VAL A 99 -13.57 -12.53 -5.65
C VAL A 99 -12.13 -12.53 -6.13
N LYS A 100 -11.86 -13.23 -7.23
CA LYS A 100 -10.51 -13.33 -7.80
C LYS A 100 -10.25 -12.20 -8.78
N PHE A 101 -9.03 -11.68 -8.76
CA PHE A 101 -8.49 -10.82 -9.83
C PHE A 101 -7.92 -11.67 -10.97
N ASP A 102 -7.86 -11.09 -12.16
CA ASP A 102 -7.20 -11.72 -13.31
C ASP A 102 -5.68 -11.82 -13.05
N ASN A 103 -5.01 -12.77 -13.69
CA ASN A 103 -3.58 -13.00 -13.54
C ASN A 103 -2.71 -11.98 -14.30
N ARG A 104 -3.34 -11.01 -14.99
CA ARG A 104 -2.66 -9.92 -15.70
C ARG A 104 -3.39 -8.59 -15.49
N PRO A 105 -2.67 -7.49 -15.19
CA PRO A 105 -3.25 -6.17 -15.17
C PRO A 105 -3.65 -5.72 -16.59
N ASP A 106 -4.70 -4.90 -16.69
CA ASP A 106 -5.11 -4.26 -17.94
C ASP A 106 -4.40 -2.91 -18.13
N GLY A 107 -3.09 -3.02 -18.38
CA GLY A 107 -2.18 -1.88 -18.48
C GLY A 107 -1.62 -1.42 -17.14
N TYR A 108 -0.38 -0.93 -17.19
CA TYR A 108 0.35 -0.37 -16.06
C TYR A 108 1.42 0.61 -16.54
N GLY A 109 1.90 1.46 -15.64
CA GLY A 109 2.96 2.43 -15.90
C GLY A 109 3.61 2.89 -14.61
N LEU A 110 4.85 3.33 -14.72
CA LEU A 110 5.62 3.93 -13.63
C LEU A 110 6.12 5.31 -14.09
N GLU A 111 5.99 6.30 -13.22
CA GLU A 111 6.46 7.66 -13.49
C GLU A 111 7.07 8.31 -12.25
N ARG A 112 7.80 9.41 -12.47
CA ARG A 112 8.33 10.27 -11.41
C ARG A 112 7.35 11.41 -11.15
N ASP A 113 7.01 11.59 -9.88
CA ASP A 113 6.29 12.76 -9.36
C ASP A 113 7.14 13.39 -8.24
N GLY A 114 7.86 14.47 -8.57
CA GLY A 114 8.85 15.04 -7.64
C GLY A 114 9.94 14.03 -7.24
N LEU A 115 10.02 13.71 -5.94
CA LEU A 115 10.92 12.71 -5.35
C LEU A 115 10.25 11.34 -5.17
N GLN A 116 9.05 11.15 -5.71
CA GLN A 116 8.27 9.94 -5.55
C GLN A 116 8.15 9.17 -6.87
N ALA A 117 8.13 7.85 -6.76
CA ALA A 117 7.76 6.93 -7.83
C ALA A 117 6.27 6.61 -7.72
N VAL A 118 5.60 6.67 -8.87
CA VAL A 118 4.16 6.52 -8.99
C VAL A 118 3.87 5.34 -9.90
N LEU A 119 3.32 4.27 -9.33
CA LEU A 119 2.82 3.14 -10.09
C LEU A 119 1.32 3.33 -10.36
N THR A 120 0.93 3.21 -11.62
CA THR A 120 -0.48 3.18 -12.03
C THR A 120 -0.78 1.87 -12.74
N PHE A 121 -1.93 1.28 -12.49
CA PHE A 121 -2.35 0.06 -13.17
C PHE A 121 -3.86 -0.15 -13.08
N THR A 122 -4.40 -0.96 -13.98
CA THR A 122 -5.78 -1.44 -13.89
C THR A 122 -5.77 -2.87 -13.36
N LEU A 123 -6.50 -3.11 -12.27
CA LEU A 123 -6.66 -4.39 -11.61
C LEU A 123 -7.99 -5.05 -12.01
N PRO A 124 -8.02 -5.89 -13.08
CA PRO A 124 -9.22 -6.55 -13.53
C PRO A 124 -9.67 -7.68 -12.60
N LEU A 125 -10.98 -7.85 -12.46
CA LEU A 125 -11.58 -9.02 -11.85
C LEU A 125 -11.56 -10.17 -12.86
N ALA A 126 -11.22 -11.39 -12.42
CA ALA A 126 -11.25 -12.58 -13.28
C ALA A 126 -12.67 -12.89 -13.78
N THR A 127 -13.68 -12.54 -12.98
CA THR A 127 -15.09 -12.58 -13.38
C THR A 127 -15.76 -11.29 -12.92
N PRO A 128 -16.25 -10.43 -13.83
CA PRO A 128 -17.00 -9.24 -13.47
C PRO A 128 -18.20 -9.57 -12.57
N GLN A 129 -18.50 -8.69 -11.62
CA GLN A 129 -19.53 -8.90 -10.60
C GLN A 129 -20.70 -7.93 -10.78
N PRO A 130 -21.97 -8.35 -10.62
CA PRO A 130 -23.09 -7.41 -10.62
C PRO A 130 -22.95 -6.38 -9.51
N ILE A 131 -23.25 -5.11 -9.77
CA ILE A 131 -23.07 -4.06 -8.76
C ILE A 131 -24.37 -3.68 -8.04
N ALA A 132 -25.51 -3.72 -8.72
CA ALA A 132 -26.79 -3.28 -8.15
C ALA A 132 -27.23 -4.16 -6.96
N GLY A 133 -27.61 -3.53 -5.86
CA GLY A 133 -28.02 -4.20 -4.61
C GLY A 133 -26.90 -4.99 -3.92
N GLN A 134 -25.64 -4.82 -4.33
CA GLN A 134 -24.51 -5.60 -3.78
C GLN A 134 -23.64 -4.79 -2.82
N THR A 135 -22.91 -5.52 -1.97
CA THR A 135 -21.87 -4.96 -1.11
C THR A 135 -20.53 -5.64 -1.36
N PHE A 136 -19.51 -4.82 -1.51
CA PHE A 136 -18.13 -5.26 -1.67
C PHE A 136 -17.25 -4.71 -0.55
N THR A 137 -16.27 -5.52 -0.13
CA THR A 137 -15.18 -5.08 0.74
C THR A 137 -13.87 -5.22 -0.03
N PHE A 138 -13.13 -4.12 -0.16
CA PHE A 138 -11.84 -4.06 -0.84
C PHE A 138 -10.76 -3.60 0.14
N SER A 139 -9.60 -4.23 0.10
CA SER A 139 -8.43 -3.87 0.92
C SER A 139 -7.16 -4.13 0.14
N THR A 140 -6.17 -3.25 0.31
CA THR A 140 -4.83 -3.40 -0.24
C THR A 140 -3.82 -3.33 0.91
N PHE A 141 -2.97 -4.33 1.08
CA PHE A 141 -1.98 -4.43 2.14
C PHE A 141 -0.86 -5.42 1.82
N ASP A 142 0.33 -5.16 2.36
CA ASP A 142 1.42 -6.13 2.43
C ASP A 142 1.18 -7.15 3.55
N PRO A 143 1.09 -8.47 3.26
CA PRO A 143 0.89 -9.50 4.28
C PRO A 143 1.89 -9.44 5.44
N ALA A 144 3.16 -9.09 5.18
CA ALA A 144 4.20 -9.02 6.19
C ALA A 144 4.16 -7.73 7.03
N TYR A 145 3.39 -6.72 6.62
CA TYR A 145 3.40 -5.37 7.19
C TYR A 145 4.78 -4.67 7.13
N TYR A 146 5.59 -5.04 6.15
CA TYR A 146 6.83 -4.33 5.82
C TYR A 146 6.52 -3.00 5.12
N VAL A 147 5.51 -3.01 4.25
CA VAL A 147 4.98 -1.81 3.58
C VAL A 147 3.62 -1.45 4.18
N ASP A 148 3.47 -0.22 4.67
CA ASP A 148 2.17 0.34 5.03
C ASP A 148 1.51 0.96 3.79
N MET A 149 0.34 0.42 3.44
CA MET A 149 -0.41 0.77 2.24
C MET A 149 -1.74 1.37 2.66
N PHE A 150 -1.92 2.67 2.40
CA PHE A 150 -3.02 3.43 2.98
C PHE A 150 -3.55 4.52 2.05
N TYR A 151 -4.83 4.83 2.15
CA TYR A 151 -5.46 6.03 1.64
C TYR A 151 -5.17 7.19 2.61
N ASP A 152 -4.58 8.28 2.11
CA ASP A 152 -4.32 9.51 2.88
C ASP A 152 -5.62 10.16 3.36
N LYS A 153 -6.66 10.08 2.53
CA LYS A 153 -8.01 10.58 2.81
C LYS A 153 -9.03 9.59 2.27
N ASP A 154 -10.20 9.50 2.92
CA ASP A 154 -11.29 8.63 2.48
C ASP A 154 -11.67 8.84 1.00
N SER A 155 -11.54 10.07 0.49
CA SER A 155 -11.84 10.42 -0.91
C SER A 155 -10.84 9.91 -1.94
N ASP A 156 -9.67 9.38 -1.52
CA ASP A 156 -8.74 8.72 -2.43
C ASP A 156 -9.24 7.35 -2.90
N PHE A 157 -10.21 6.76 -2.18
CA PHE A 157 -11.14 5.84 -2.81
C PHE A 157 -12.28 6.64 -3.44
N SER A 158 -12.21 6.84 -4.75
CA SER A 158 -13.16 7.66 -5.49
C SER A 158 -14.19 6.81 -6.21
N LEU A 159 -15.40 7.35 -6.40
CA LEU A 159 -16.42 6.74 -7.26
C LEU A 159 -16.48 7.49 -8.59
N PRO A 160 -16.57 6.79 -9.74
CA PRO A 160 -16.90 7.41 -11.02
C PRO A 160 -18.21 8.18 -10.92
N ALA A 161 -18.34 9.26 -11.70
CA ALA A 161 -19.52 10.13 -11.65
C ALA A 161 -20.85 9.37 -11.80
N GLY A 162 -20.89 8.37 -12.69
CA GLY A 162 -22.07 7.53 -12.92
C GLY A 162 -22.48 6.63 -11.75
N LEU A 163 -21.58 6.35 -10.79
CA LEU A 163 -21.88 5.52 -9.62
C LEU A 163 -22.29 6.33 -8.39
N ARG A 164 -21.96 7.62 -8.30
CA ARG A 164 -22.15 8.42 -7.07
C ARG A 164 -23.60 8.54 -6.61
N ALA A 165 -24.57 8.37 -7.52
CA ALA A 165 -25.99 8.41 -7.18
C ALA A 165 -26.52 7.09 -6.60
N ALA A 166 -25.90 5.97 -6.95
CA ALA A 166 -26.37 4.61 -6.59
C ALA A 166 -25.45 3.90 -5.60
N CYS A 167 -24.19 4.33 -5.47
CA CYS A 167 -23.18 3.69 -4.65
C CYS A 167 -22.61 4.65 -3.62
N LYS A 168 -22.27 4.09 -2.46
CA LYS A 168 -21.52 4.76 -1.40
C LYS A 168 -20.26 3.94 -1.09
N ALA A 169 -19.12 4.61 -1.03
CA ALA A 169 -17.88 4.06 -0.51
C ALA A 169 -17.62 4.59 0.91
N THR A 170 -17.17 3.72 1.81
CA THR A 170 -16.71 4.10 3.15
C THR A 170 -15.35 3.48 3.38
N VAL A 171 -14.36 4.29 3.74
CA VAL A 171 -13.03 3.82 4.12
C VAL A 171 -12.98 3.71 5.64
N MET A 172 -12.62 2.53 6.15
CA MET A 172 -12.45 2.27 7.58
C MET A 172 -10.98 2.00 7.85
N THR A 173 -10.36 2.85 8.67
CA THR A 173 -9.02 2.61 9.21
C THR A 173 -9.11 1.75 10.47
N PRO A 174 -8.49 0.55 10.50
CA PRO A 174 -8.53 -0.30 11.67
C PRO A 174 -7.74 0.31 12.82
N LYS A 175 -8.09 -0.11 14.04
CA LYS A 175 -7.30 0.18 15.25
C LYS A 175 -6.76 -1.15 15.79
N PRO A 176 -5.55 -1.55 15.41
CA PRO A 176 -4.89 -2.72 15.97
C PRO A 176 -4.82 -2.62 17.48
N ASN A 177 -4.95 -3.76 18.18
CA ASN A 177 -4.76 -3.79 19.63
C ASN A 177 -3.28 -3.68 20.02
N ASP A 178 -3.00 -3.35 21.28
CA ASP A 178 -1.64 -3.16 21.80
C ASP A 178 -0.73 -4.37 21.57
N LYS A 179 -1.30 -5.59 21.57
CA LYS A 179 -0.53 -6.82 21.33
C LYS A 179 -0.06 -6.90 19.88
N MET A 180 -0.90 -6.55 18.91
CA MET A 180 -0.53 -6.51 17.49
C MET A 180 0.47 -5.39 17.21
N LEU A 181 0.28 -4.22 17.82
CA LEU A 181 1.22 -3.11 17.70
C LEU A 181 2.61 -3.48 18.27
N SER A 182 2.63 -4.06 19.48
CA SER A 182 3.87 -4.51 20.12
C SER A 182 4.56 -5.61 19.31
N TYR A 183 3.79 -6.52 18.70
CA TYR A 183 4.33 -7.57 17.85
C TYR A 183 4.96 -6.99 16.58
N ALA A 184 4.27 -6.10 15.86
CA ALA A 184 4.81 -5.43 14.68
C ALA A 184 6.13 -4.70 14.99
N GLN A 185 6.20 -4.00 16.12
CA GLN A 185 7.42 -3.32 16.58
C GLN A 185 8.55 -4.28 16.98
N SER A 186 8.23 -5.54 17.28
CA SER A 186 9.22 -6.54 17.66
C SER A 186 9.87 -7.26 16.47
N LEU A 187 9.31 -7.12 15.26
CA LEU A 187 9.78 -7.86 14.07
C LEU A 187 11.21 -7.50 13.65
N ASP A 188 11.70 -6.33 14.04
CA ASP A 188 13.11 -5.99 13.86
C ASP A 188 14.08 -6.81 14.74
N LYS A 189 13.55 -7.53 15.74
CA LYS A 189 14.33 -8.42 16.61
C LYS A 189 14.12 -9.89 16.28
N ALA A 190 13.00 -10.23 15.69
CA ALA A 190 12.61 -11.56 15.30
C ALA A 190 12.08 -11.41 13.87
N ASP A 191 12.85 -11.85 12.88
CA ASP A 191 12.60 -11.67 11.44
C ASP A 191 11.13 -11.85 11.00
N ALA A 192 10.82 -11.49 9.75
CA ALA A 192 9.48 -11.43 9.14
C ALA A 192 8.42 -12.40 9.71
N PRO A 193 7.17 -11.93 9.93
CA PRO A 193 6.13 -12.75 10.52
C PRO A 193 5.84 -13.97 9.64
N PRO A 194 5.36 -15.09 10.23
CA PRO A 194 4.86 -16.21 9.45
C PRO A 194 3.82 -15.75 8.40
N GLU A 195 3.95 -16.20 7.15
CA GLU A 195 3.08 -15.75 6.05
C GLU A 195 1.58 -16.01 6.34
N ASP A 196 1.27 -17.09 7.04
CA ASP A 196 -0.10 -17.48 7.42
C ASP A 196 -0.75 -16.54 8.46
N MET A 197 0.06 -15.73 9.15
CA MET A 197 -0.44 -14.71 10.08
C MET A 197 -1.08 -13.52 9.35
N ALA A 198 -0.63 -13.23 8.12
CA ALA A 198 -1.06 -12.07 7.32
C ALA A 198 -1.17 -10.79 8.16
N LEU A 199 -0.10 -10.45 8.88
CA LEU A 199 -0.06 -9.37 9.87
C LEU A 199 -0.60 -8.05 9.32
N GLY A 200 -0.28 -7.69 8.08
CA GLY A 200 -0.74 -6.46 7.46
C GLY A 200 -2.27 -6.32 7.40
N SER A 201 -3.01 -7.43 7.38
CA SER A 201 -4.48 -7.41 7.35
C SER A 201 -5.11 -6.78 8.61
N TYR A 202 -4.39 -6.75 9.74
CA TYR A 202 -4.83 -6.09 10.98
C TYR A 202 -4.66 -4.57 10.94
N PHE A 203 -3.78 -4.07 10.07
CA PHE A 203 -3.47 -2.66 9.88
C PHE A 203 -4.12 -2.09 8.60
N ALA A 204 -4.52 -2.96 7.67
CA ALA A 204 -5.12 -2.60 6.40
C ALA A 204 -6.44 -1.83 6.52
N GLN A 205 -6.51 -0.68 5.87
CA GLN A 205 -7.78 0.00 5.64
C GLN A 205 -8.73 -0.88 4.81
N LYS A 206 -10.02 -0.83 5.17
CA LYS A 206 -11.08 -1.56 4.46
C LYS A 206 -12.04 -0.57 3.82
N VAL A 207 -12.22 -0.71 2.51
CA VAL A 207 -13.24 0.03 1.78
C VAL A 207 -14.49 -0.83 1.68
N THR A 208 -15.61 -0.34 2.18
CA THR A 208 -16.93 -0.93 1.94
C THR A 208 -17.64 -0.13 0.85
N LEU A 209 -17.89 -0.77 -0.29
CA LEU A 209 -18.66 -0.26 -1.40
C LEU A 209 -20.06 -0.88 -1.37
N THR A 210 -21.08 -0.08 -1.09
CA THR A 210 -22.48 -0.51 -1.08
C THR A 210 -23.24 0.20 -2.19
N CYS A 211 -23.92 -0.55 -3.05
CA CYS A 211 -24.69 -0.01 -4.16
C CYS A 211 -26.15 -0.44 -4.06
N GLN A 212 -27.07 0.50 -4.26
CA GLN A 212 -28.53 0.32 -4.19
C GLN A 212 -29.13 0.14 -5.58
#